data_AF-A0A9Q0LQ17-F1
#
_entry.id   AF-A0A9Q0LQ17-F1
#
_cell.length_a   1.000
_cell.length_b   1.000
_cell.length_c   1.000
_cell.angle_alpha   90.00
_cell.angle_beta   90.00
_cell.angle_gamma   90.00
#
_symmetry.space_group_name_H-M   'P 1'
#
loop_
_entity.id
_entity.type
_entity.pdbx_description
1 polymer ?
#
loop_
_entity_poly.entity_id
_entity_poly.type
_entity_poly.pdbx_seq_one_letter_code
_entity_poly.pdbx_strand_id
1 'polypeptide(L)'
;MGSKKKNTKDKKESAPKKPRNAYFLFAADIREEITQANPGIKVGEISKITGQRWKGVDEETKKKYQKQAEEEKGKYEKLMEEYRKAHPEPSESSDSDSNKKKRKGKRKGKKKGKKKKSKKDPNAPKGPQNAYMLYAADVRPKLIQDNKGMRVGEISKIIGKQWKELDEDVKRKYQDQAKKDREEYNKKMEEYKKNKKETSESSDTSDSSDTSSDSDSSTSTD
;
A
#
# COMPACT_ATOMS: atom_id res chain seq x y z
N MET A 1 26.72 -6.36 -38.47
CA MET A 1 26.10 -7.36 -37.57
C MET A 1 25.69 -6.66 -36.27
N GLY A 2 24.39 -6.48 -36.04
CA GLY A 2 23.89 -5.73 -34.88
C GLY A 2 23.94 -6.57 -33.60
N SER A 3 24.77 -6.16 -32.64
CA SER A 3 24.85 -6.77 -31.30
C SER A 3 23.52 -6.64 -30.57
N LYS A 4 22.72 -7.71 -30.58
CA LYS A 4 21.49 -7.83 -29.78
C LYS A 4 21.84 -7.65 -28.30
N LYS A 5 21.45 -6.52 -27.71
CA LYS A 5 21.45 -6.30 -26.26
C LYS A 5 20.64 -7.42 -25.60
N LYS A 6 21.32 -8.37 -24.94
CA LYS A 6 20.65 -9.42 -24.14
C LYS A 6 19.76 -8.75 -23.09
N ASN A 7 18.51 -9.21 -23.01
CA ASN A 7 17.48 -8.62 -22.19
C ASN A 7 17.84 -8.79 -20.69
N THR A 8 17.73 -7.73 -19.90
CA THR A 8 18.10 -7.72 -18.46
C THR A 8 17.24 -8.64 -17.58
N LYS A 9 16.21 -9.25 -18.16
CA LYS A 9 15.30 -10.21 -17.52
C LYS A 9 15.90 -11.62 -17.53
N ASP A 10 16.47 -12.04 -18.67
CA ASP A 10 17.08 -13.36 -18.85
C ASP A 10 18.35 -13.52 -18.01
N LYS A 11 19.14 -12.43 -17.86
CA LYS A 11 20.33 -12.39 -16.97
C LYS A 11 20.02 -12.57 -15.48
N LYS A 12 18.76 -12.35 -15.05
CA LYS A 12 18.33 -12.57 -13.66
C LYS A 12 17.78 -13.97 -13.42
N GLU A 13 17.44 -14.68 -14.48
CA GLU A 13 16.84 -16.01 -14.45
C GLU A 13 17.93 -17.10 -14.53
N SER A 14 19.03 -16.83 -15.24
CA SER A 14 20.20 -17.70 -15.32
C SER A 14 21.18 -17.59 -14.13
N ALA A 15 21.13 -16.50 -13.37
CA ALA A 15 22.05 -16.28 -12.27
C ALA A 15 21.65 -17.07 -11.01
N PRO A 16 22.62 -17.71 -10.32
CA PRO A 16 22.35 -18.42 -9.07
C PRO A 16 21.63 -17.51 -8.05
N LYS A 17 20.63 -18.06 -7.35
CA LYS A 17 19.90 -17.33 -6.30
C LYS A 17 20.64 -17.44 -4.98
N LYS A 18 20.65 -16.35 -4.22
CA LYS A 18 21.30 -16.32 -2.89
C LYS A 18 20.69 -17.39 -1.95
N PRO A 19 21.53 -18.09 -1.19
CA PRO A 19 21.08 -19.11 -0.25
C PRO A 19 20.35 -18.48 0.93
N ARG A 20 19.57 -19.29 1.64
CA ARG A 20 18.86 -18.84 2.84
C ARG A 20 19.86 -18.78 4.00
N ASN A 21 19.63 -17.85 4.93
CA ASN A 21 20.41 -17.80 6.17
C ASN A 21 19.80 -18.73 7.22
N ALA A 22 20.51 -18.95 8.34
CA ALA A 22 20.08 -19.86 9.41
C ALA A 22 18.64 -19.62 9.89
N TYR A 23 18.27 -18.34 10.08
CA TYR A 23 16.91 -17.97 10.47
C TYR A 23 15.87 -18.32 9.39
N PHE A 24 16.16 -18.09 8.11
CA PHE A 24 15.22 -18.40 7.02
C PHE A 24 15.09 -19.89 6.73
N LEU A 25 16.10 -20.69 7.07
CA LEU A 25 16.01 -22.16 7.06
C LEU A 25 15.10 -22.63 8.20
N PHE A 26 15.40 -22.22 9.43
CA PHE A 26 14.54 -22.47 10.60
C PHE A 26 13.09 -22.02 10.38
N ALA A 27 12.90 -20.82 9.83
CA ALA A 27 11.58 -20.26 9.57
C ALA A 27 10.81 -21.01 8.48
N ALA A 28 11.48 -21.77 7.60
CA ALA A 28 10.80 -22.60 6.62
C ALA A 28 10.18 -23.82 7.32
N ASP A 29 10.97 -24.54 8.11
CA ASP A 29 10.56 -25.74 8.84
C ASP A 29 9.43 -25.44 9.84
N ILE A 30 9.63 -24.39 10.65
CA ILE A 30 8.65 -23.97 11.66
C ILE A 30 7.37 -23.44 11.04
N ARG A 31 7.46 -22.77 9.88
CA ARG A 31 6.27 -22.32 9.16
C ARG A 31 5.45 -23.49 8.66
N GLU A 32 6.09 -24.55 8.18
CA GLU A 32 5.41 -25.76 7.74
C GLU A 32 4.71 -26.44 8.91
N GLU A 33 5.41 -26.63 10.04
CA GLU A 33 4.84 -27.18 11.27
C GLU A 33 3.61 -26.38 11.76
N ILE A 34 3.72 -25.05 11.84
CA ILE A 34 2.61 -24.19 12.30
C ILE A 34 1.42 -24.25 11.32
N THR A 35 1.70 -24.34 10.02
CA THR A 35 0.64 -24.40 8.99
C THR A 35 -0.08 -25.76 9.02
N GLN A 36 0.65 -26.85 9.28
CA GLN A 36 0.09 -28.19 9.43
C GLN A 36 -0.74 -28.31 10.71
N ALA A 37 -0.22 -27.80 11.84
CA ALA A 37 -0.92 -27.83 13.12
C ALA A 37 -2.14 -26.88 13.16
N ASN A 38 -2.12 -25.79 12.38
CA ASN A 38 -3.21 -24.83 12.31
C ASN A 38 -3.52 -24.46 10.85
N PRO A 39 -4.21 -25.34 10.10
CA PRO A 39 -4.64 -25.03 8.75
C PRO A 39 -5.52 -23.78 8.74
N GLY A 40 -5.10 -22.73 8.03
CA GLY A 40 -5.85 -21.46 7.92
C GLY A 40 -5.38 -20.32 8.84
N ILE A 41 -4.37 -20.55 9.69
CA ILE A 41 -3.73 -19.46 10.44
C ILE A 41 -3.14 -18.42 9.48
N LYS A 42 -3.24 -17.14 9.84
CA LYS A 42 -2.77 -16.05 8.98
C LYS A 42 -1.24 -16.09 8.90
N VAL A 43 -0.69 -15.95 7.69
CA VAL A 43 0.77 -15.88 7.46
C VAL A 43 1.48 -14.84 8.34
N GLY A 44 0.78 -13.75 8.68
CA GLY A 44 1.30 -12.73 9.60
C GLY A 44 1.46 -13.21 11.05
N GLU A 45 0.60 -14.11 11.52
CA GLU A 45 0.70 -14.75 12.83
C GLU A 45 1.79 -15.81 12.83
N ILE A 46 1.88 -16.63 11.78
CA ILE A 46 2.97 -17.60 11.61
C ILE A 46 4.34 -16.91 11.70
N SER A 47 4.48 -15.76 11.06
CA SER A 47 5.73 -14.98 11.07
C SER A 47 6.09 -14.47 12.48
N LYS A 48 5.09 -14.09 13.29
CA LYS A 48 5.32 -13.64 14.68
C LYS A 48 5.76 -14.81 15.57
N ILE A 49 5.05 -15.94 15.47
CA ILE A 49 5.34 -17.15 16.24
C ILE A 49 6.73 -17.65 15.90
N THR A 50 7.08 -17.73 14.61
CA THR A 50 8.40 -18.15 14.15
C THR A 50 9.52 -17.26 14.68
N GLY A 51 9.33 -15.93 14.66
CA GLY A 51 10.31 -14.98 15.19
C GLY A 51 10.48 -15.10 16.71
N GLN A 52 9.40 -15.40 17.45
CA GLN A 52 9.48 -15.68 18.89
C GLN A 52 10.21 -17.00 19.17
N ARG A 53 9.87 -18.08 18.43
CA ARG A 53 10.54 -19.38 18.56
C ARG A 53 12.04 -19.31 18.28
N TRP A 54 12.46 -18.53 17.27
CA TRP A 54 13.90 -18.35 16.99
C TRP A 54 14.67 -17.67 18.13
N LYS A 55 14.03 -16.75 18.86
CA LYS A 55 14.65 -16.08 20.01
C LYS A 55 14.83 -17.01 21.21
N GLY A 56 13.94 -17.98 21.36
CA GLY A 56 13.98 -18.99 22.42
C GLY A 56 14.58 -20.33 21.99
N VAL A 57 15.16 -20.42 20.80
CA VAL A 57 15.77 -21.66 20.31
C VAL A 57 17.07 -21.92 21.07
N ASP A 58 17.29 -23.17 21.43
CA ASP A 58 18.52 -23.62 22.10
C ASP A 58 19.74 -23.45 21.18
N GLU A 59 20.92 -23.37 21.79
CA GLU A 59 22.14 -23.09 21.05
C GLU A 59 22.52 -24.21 20.08
N GLU A 60 22.17 -25.47 20.38
CA GLU A 60 22.45 -26.62 19.52
C GLU A 60 21.62 -26.59 18.23
N THR A 61 20.32 -26.35 18.35
CA THR A 61 19.40 -26.15 17.22
C THR A 61 19.84 -24.94 16.41
N LYS A 62 20.23 -23.85 17.06
CA LYS A 62 20.75 -22.65 16.37
C LYS A 62 22.03 -22.97 15.58
N LYS A 63 22.96 -23.72 16.17
CA LYS A 63 24.21 -24.17 15.53
C LYS A 63 23.92 -25.09 14.34
N LYS A 64 22.94 -25.99 14.43
CA LYS A 64 22.50 -26.84 13.32
C LYS A 64 22.10 -26.01 12.10
N TYR A 65 21.24 -24.99 12.30
CA TYR A 65 20.80 -24.11 11.20
C TYR A 65 21.90 -23.17 10.71
N GLN A 66 22.83 -22.77 11.56
CA GLN A 66 24.03 -22.02 11.16
C GLN A 66 24.92 -22.85 10.23
N LYS A 67 25.23 -24.09 10.63
CA LYS A 67 26.01 -25.02 9.80
C LYS A 67 25.34 -25.27 8.45
N GLN A 68 24.03 -25.54 8.44
CA GLN A 68 23.28 -25.71 7.19
C GLN A 68 23.33 -24.45 6.29
N ALA A 69 23.21 -23.26 6.88
CA ALA A 69 23.31 -22.01 6.13
C ALA A 69 24.71 -21.77 5.56
N GLU A 70 25.77 -22.16 6.29
CA GLU A 70 27.15 -22.11 5.81
C GLU A 70 27.40 -23.09 4.67
N GLU A 71 26.84 -24.30 4.76
CA GLU A 71 26.89 -25.29 3.67
C GLU A 71 26.16 -24.81 2.41
N GLU A 72 24.94 -24.27 2.55
CA GLU A 72 24.21 -23.66 1.42
C GLU A 72 24.97 -22.47 0.82
N LYS A 73 25.64 -21.68 1.68
CA LYS A 73 26.51 -20.58 1.26
C LYS A 73 27.71 -21.09 0.47
N GLY A 74 28.40 -22.13 0.94
CA GLY A 74 29.52 -22.74 0.22
C GLY A 74 29.09 -23.31 -1.13
N LYS A 75 27.93 -23.98 -1.21
CA LYS A 75 27.35 -24.47 -2.47
C LYS A 75 27.07 -23.32 -3.44
N TYR A 76 26.46 -22.24 -2.96
CA TYR A 76 26.19 -21.05 -3.76
C TYR A 76 27.47 -20.37 -4.27
N GLU A 77 28.51 -20.28 -3.44
CA GLU A 77 29.78 -19.67 -3.84
C GLU A 77 30.45 -20.44 -4.97
N LYS A 78 30.48 -21.77 -4.90
CA LYS A 78 30.97 -22.63 -6.00
C LYS A 78 30.13 -22.45 -7.27
N LEU A 79 28.81 -22.48 -7.15
CA LEU A 79 27.90 -22.33 -8.28
C LEU A 79 28.01 -20.93 -8.92
N MET A 80 28.24 -19.89 -8.10
CA MET A 80 28.53 -18.54 -8.58
C MET A 80 29.89 -18.43 -9.26
N GLU A 81 30.89 -19.17 -8.80
CA GLU A 81 32.22 -19.23 -9.45
C GLU A 81 32.14 -19.87 -10.83
N GLU A 82 31.45 -21.01 -10.94
CA GLU A 82 31.16 -21.66 -12.23
C GLU A 82 30.37 -20.74 -13.15
N TYR A 83 29.33 -20.08 -12.62
CA TYR A 83 28.56 -19.10 -13.38
C TYR A 83 29.44 -17.95 -13.90
N ARG A 84 30.36 -17.45 -13.06
CA ARG A 84 31.30 -16.38 -13.43
C ARG A 84 32.31 -16.83 -14.49
N LYS A 85 32.76 -18.09 -14.44
CA LYS A 85 33.64 -18.69 -15.46
C LYS A 85 32.92 -18.89 -16.80
N ALA A 86 31.68 -19.38 -16.77
CA ALA A 86 30.85 -19.57 -17.96
C ALA A 86 30.33 -18.26 -18.56
N HIS A 87 30.27 -17.19 -17.75
CA HIS A 87 29.83 -15.86 -18.16
C HIS A 87 30.91 -14.83 -17.79
N PRO A 88 32.07 -14.82 -18.49
CA PRO A 88 33.08 -13.80 -18.29
C PRO A 88 32.46 -12.45 -18.67
N GLU A 89 32.17 -11.63 -17.66
CA GLU A 89 31.73 -10.25 -17.88
C GLU A 89 32.84 -9.51 -18.64
N PRO A 90 32.53 -8.80 -19.73
CA PRO A 90 33.45 -7.81 -20.28
C PRO A 90 33.81 -6.82 -19.17
N SER A 91 35.11 -6.61 -18.95
CA SER A 91 35.62 -5.68 -17.95
C SER A 91 35.01 -4.28 -18.18
N GLU A 92 34.41 -3.75 -17.12
CA GLU A 92 34.08 -2.34 -16.91
C GLU A 92 33.22 -1.65 -17.99
N SER A 93 31.90 -1.67 -17.77
CA SER A 93 31.14 -0.43 -17.94
C SER A 93 30.49 -0.06 -16.60
N SER A 94 30.78 1.16 -16.16
CA SER A 94 30.41 1.81 -14.88
C SER A 94 28.90 2.02 -14.67
N ASP A 95 28.07 1.02 -14.97
CA ASP A 95 26.59 1.10 -14.93
C ASP A 95 25.93 0.14 -13.93
N SER A 96 26.73 -0.59 -13.13
CA SER A 96 26.18 -1.34 -11.99
C SER A 96 25.86 -0.41 -10.80
N ASP A 97 26.56 0.73 -10.68
CA ASP A 97 26.29 1.73 -9.63
C ASP A 97 24.97 2.47 -9.87
N SER A 98 24.61 2.73 -11.14
CA SER A 98 23.38 3.44 -11.51
C SER A 98 22.12 2.62 -11.17
N ASN A 99 22.15 1.29 -11.31
CA ASN A 99 21.04 0.41 -10.92
C ASN A 99 20.99 0.14 -9.40
N LYS A 100 22.15 0.10 -8.71
CA LYS A 100 22.21 0.01 -7.24
C LYS A 100 21.74 1.31 -6.58
N LYS A 101 22.06 2.48 -7.15
CA LYS A 101 21.51 3.81 -6.77
C LYS A 101 20.03 3.95 -7.12
N LYS A 102 19.53 3.49 -8.28
CA LYS A 102 18.08 3.46 -8.58
C LYS A 102 17.30 2.52 -7.65
N ARG A 103 17.84 1.34 -7.30
CA ARG A 103 17.22 0.41 -6.33
C ARG A 103 17.34 0.91 -4.89
N LYS A 104 18.43 1.58 -4.48
CA LYS A 104 18.53 2.25 -3.17
C LYS A 104 17.67 3.52 -3.10
N GLY A 105 17.52 4.28 -4.17
CA GLY A 105 16.60 5.42 -4.28
C GLY A 105 15.13 4.99 -4.18
N LYS A 106 14.76 3.86 -4.81
CA LYS A 106 13.41 3.27 -4.69
C LYS A 106 13.16 2.61 -3.33
N ARG A 107 14.21 2.16 -2.62
CA ARG A 107 14.11 1.67 -1.22
C ARG A 107 14.07 2.83 -0.20
N LYS A 108 14.76 3.94 -0.43
CA LYS A 108 14.60 5.17 0.38
C LYS A 108 13.23 5.85 0.15
N GLY A 109 12.58 5.63 -1.00
CA GLY A 109 11.21 6.08 -1.27
C GLY A 109 10.09 5.24 -0.63
N LYS A 110 10.40 4.14 0.08
CA LYS A 110 9.38 3.22 0.63
C LYS A 110 9.53 2.97 2.14
N LYS A 111 9.91 4.01 2.88
CA LYS A 111 9.55 4.21 4.29
C LYS A 111 8.54 5.35 4.48
N LYS A 112 7.76 5.71 3.45
CA LYS A 112 6.35 6.00 3.76
C LYS A 112 5.75 4.66 4.13
N GLY A 113 5.89 4.27 5.41
CA GLY A 113 4.98 3.28 5.99
C GLY A 113 3.60 3.66 5.48
N LYS A 114 2.82 2.69 4.98
CA LYS A 114 1.43 2.95 4.61
C LYS A 114 0.87 3.70 5.81
N LYS A 115 0.74 5.03 5.72
CA LYS A 115 0.06 5.81 6.75
C LYS A 115 -1.25 5.07 6.82
N LYS A 116 -1.50 4.42 7.97
CA LYS A 116 -2.79 3.77 8.25
C LYS A 116 -3.74 4.87 7.83
N LYS A 117 -4.47 4.70 6.71
CA LYS A 117 -5.34 5.77 6.22
C LYS A 117 -6.17 6.08 7.45
N SER A 118 -6.03 7.30 8.00
CA SER A 118 -6.82 7.68 9.15
C SER A 118 -8.25 7.34 8.77
N LYS A 119 -9.00 6.71 9.69
CA LYS A 119 -10.41 6.44 9.44
C LYS A 119 -11.00 7.79 9.02
N LYS A 120 -11.32 7.92 7.73
CA LYS A 120 -11.89 9.14 7.21
C LYS A 120 -13.22 9.23 7.95
N ASP A 121 -13.49 10.36 8.58
CA ASP A 121 -14.75 10.58 9.28
C ASP A 121 -15.90 10.19 8.33
N PRO A 122 -16.77 9.23 8.70
CA PRO A 122 -17.88 8.81 7.87
C PRO A 122 -18.79 9.98 7.45
N ASN A 123 -18.84 11.04 8.27
CA ASN A 123 -19.66 12.23 8.07
C ASN A 123 -18.95 13.32 7.26
N ALA A 124 -17.66 13.16 6.96
CA ALA A 124 -16.97 14.13 6.11
C ALA A 124 -17.47 14.04 4.66
N PRO A 125 -17.83 15.16 4.02
CA PRO A 125 -18.19 15.19 2.62
C PRO A 125 -17.14 14.48 1.75
N LYS A 126 -17.59 13.68 0.77
CA LYS A 126 -16.70 13.04 -0.20
C LYS A 126 -16.23 14.08 -1.22
N GLY A 127 -14.95 14.04 -1.56
CA GLY A 127 -14.36 14.96 -2.54
C GLY A 127 -15.08 14.92 -3.90
N PRO A 128 -15.16 16.07 -4.61
CA PRO A 128 -15.86 16.17 -5.88
C PRO A 128 -15.10 15.39 -6.95
N GLN A 129 -15.82 14.85 -7.92
CA GLN A 129 -15.22 14.21 -9.08
C GLN A 129 -14.70 15.26 -10.07
N ASN A 130 -13.61 14.95 -10.77
CA ASN A 130 -13.13 15.80 -11.85
C ASN A 130 -13.89 15.48 -13.15
N ALA A 131 -13.76 16.36 -14.15
CA ALA A 131 -14.45 16.23 -15.43
C ALA A 131 -14.27 14.87 -16.10
N TYR A 132 -13.05 14.33 -16.06
CA TYR A 132 -12.76 13.00 -16.60
C TYR A 132 -13.46 11.88 -15.83
N MET A 133 -13.53 11.97 -14.49
CA MET A 133 -14.17 10.95 -13.66
C MET A 133 -15.69 10.95 -13.86
N LEU A 134 -16.30 12.12 -14.08
CA LEU A 134 -17.72 12.22 -14.45
C LEU A 134 -17.98 11.55 -15.81
N TYR A 135 -17.21 11.91 -16.84
CA TYR A 135 -17.30 11.27 -18.16
C TYR A 135 -17.06 9.75 -18.10
N ALA A 136 -16.05 9.31 -17.35
CA ALA A 136 -15.74 7.90 -17.18
C ALA A 136 -16.87 7.17 -16.44
N ALA A 137 -17.60 7.82 -15.53
CA ALA A 137 -18.75 7.22 -14.85
C ALA A 137 -19.90 6.92 -15.84
N ASP A 138 -20.12 7.80 -16.81
CA ASP A 138 -21.20 7.65 -17.80
C ASP A 138 -20.86 6.64 -18.92
N VAL A 139 -19.60 6.60 -19.35
CA VAL A 139 -19.18 5.79 -20.51
C VAL A 139 -18.74 4.38 -20.10
N ARG A 140 -18.15 4.23 -18.92
CA ARG A 140 -17.67 2.92 -18.44
C ARG A 140 -18.74 1.83 -18.39
N PRO A 141 -19.97 2.03 -17.88
CA PRO A 141 -20.99 0.98 -17.87
C PRO A 141 -21.39 0.56 -19.28
N LYS A 142 -21.50 1.52 -20.22
CA LYS A 142 -21.79 1.25 -21.63
C LYS A 142 -20.70 0.38 -22.27
N LEU A 143 -19.43 0.76 -22.08
CA LEU A 143 -18.31 -0.03 -22.58
C LEU A 143 -18.18 -1.42 -21.94
N ILE A 144 -18.54 -1.59 -20.67
CA ILE A 144 -18.58 -2.90 -20.01
C ILE A 144 -19.68 -3.77 -20.63
N GLN A 145 -20.85 -3.17 -20.89
CA GLN A 145 -21.98 -3.86 -21.50
C GLN A 145 -21.72 -4.26 -22.95
N ASP A 146 -21.05 -3.40 -23.73
CA ASP A 146 -20.72 -3.68 -25.13
C ASP A 146 -19.54 -4.64 -25.26
N ASN A 147 -18.62 -4.63 -24.29
CA ASN A 147 -17.42 -5.48 -24.28
C ASN A 147 -17.46 -6.48 -23.11
N LYS A 148 -18.52 -7.28 -23.05
CA LYS A 148 -18.66 -8.36 -22.05
C LYS A 148 -17.47 -9.32 -22.17
N GLY A 149 -16.59 -9.31 -21.16
CA GLY A 149 -15.40 -10.17 -21.11
C GLY A 149 -14.06 -9.43 -21.21
N MET A 150 -14.04 -8.16 -21.64
CA MET A 150 -12.80 -7.37 -21.54
C MET A 150 -12.46 -7.05 -20.09
N ARG A 151 -11.16 -7.02 -19.80
CA ARG A 151 -10.71 -6.64 -18.46
C ARG A 151 -11.02 -5.17 -18.23
N VAL A 152 -11.52 -4.84 -17.04
CA VAL A 152 -11.79 -3.45 -16.61
C VAL A 152 -10.63 -2.50 -16.91
N GLY A 153 -9.38 -2.96 -16.77
CA GLY A 153 -8.19 -2.16 -17.07
C GLY A 153 -8.01 -1.82 -18.56
N GLU A 154 -8.51 -2.64 -19.48
CA GLU A 154 -8.52 -2.36 -20.93
C GLU A 154 -9.61 -1.37 -21.27
N ILE A 155 -10.80 -1.54 -20.67
CA ILE A 155 -11.90 -0.59 -20.78
C ILE A 155 -11.47 0.81 -20.31
N SER A 156 -10.75 0.90 -19.18
CA SER A 156 -10.20 2.18 -18.71
C SER A 156 -9.20 2.82 -19.68
N LYS A 157 -8.45 2.03 -20.47
CA LYS A 157 -7.56 2.58 -21.51
C LYS A 157 -8.37 3.16 -22.68
N ILE A 158 -9.46 2.50 -23.06
CA ILE A 158 -10.36 2.97 -24.12
C ILE A 158 -10.99 4.30 -23.71
N ILE A 159 -11.54 4.40 -22.50
CA ILE A 159 -12.11 5.66 -21.97
C ILE A 159 -11.08 6.77 -21.95
N GLY A 160 -9.83 6.47 -21.55
CA GLY A 160 -8.75 7.44 -21.53
C GLY A 160 -8.37 7.95 -22.93
N LYS A 161 -8.49 7.13 -23.97
CA LYS A 161 -8.33 7.56 -25.37
C LYS A 161 -9.52 8.40 -25.82
N GLN A 162 -10.74 7.91 -25.61
CA GLN A 162 -11.96 8.63 -25.97
C GLN A 162 -12.02 10.01 -25.32
N TRP A 163 -11.61 10.17 -24.06
CA TRP A 163 -11.57 11.49 -23.42
C TRP A 163 -10.60 12.48 -24.08
N LYS A 164 -9.47 11.99 -24.61
CA LYS A 164 -8.50 12.84 -25.32
C LYS A 164 -9.04 13.29 -26.66
N GLU A 165 -9.71 12.38 -27.36
CA GLU A 165 -10.33 12.60 -28.68
C GLU A 165 -11.71 13.29 -28.59
N LEU A 166 -12.28 13.40 -27.38
CA LEU A 166 -13.59 14.01 -27.15
C LEU A 166 -13.61 15.49 -27.54
N ASP A 167 -14.65 15.88 -28.27
CA ASP A 167 -14.94 17.26 -28.66
C ASP A 167 -14.89 18.22 -27.47
N GLU A 168 -14.39 19.43 -27.74
CA GLU A 168 -14.20 20.44 -26.70
C GLU A 168 -15.52 20.88 -26.07
N ASP A 169 -16.60 20.96 -26.84
CA ASP A 169 -17.93 21.30 -26.31
C ASP A 169 -18.46 20.26 -25.33
N VAL A 170 -18.28 18.98 -25.65
CA VAL A 170 -18.68 17.88 -24.77
C VAL A 170 -17.79 17.87 -23.53
N LYS A 171 -16.47 18.02 -23.72
CA LYS A 171 -15.50 18.11 -22.63
C LYS A 171 -15.80 19.31 -21.70
N ARG A 172 -16.23 20.44 -22.25
CA ARG A 172 -16.62 21.65 -21.52
C ARG A 172 -17.82 21.41 -20.62
N LYS A 173 -18.85 20.70 -21.08
CA LYS A 173 -20.00 20.30 -20.23
C LYS A 173 -19.55 19.56 -18.96
N TYR A 174 -18.63 18.58 -19.10
CA TYR A 174 -18.09 17.86 -17.93
C TYR A 174 -17.16 18.72 -17.07
N GLN A 175 -16.43 19.66 -17.66
CA GLN A 175 -15.62 20.62 -16.90
C GLN A 175 -16.49 21.57 -16.09
N ASP A 176 -17.57 22.08 -16.65
CA ASP A 176 -18.49 22.97 -15.96
C ASP A 176 -19.27 22.23 -14.87
N GLN A 177 -19.67 20.98 -15.10
CA GLN A 177 -20.24 20.14 -14.04
C GLN A 177 -19.22 19.89 -12.91
N ALA A 178 -17.97 19.55 -13.23
CA ALA A 178 -16.94 19.34 -12.22
C ALA A 178 -16.61 20.61 -11.42
N LYS A 179 -16.74 21.80 -12.03
CA LYS A 179 -16.60 23.09 -11.33
C LYS A 179 -17.76 23.31 -10.35
N LYS A 180 -19.00 23.10 -10.79
CA LYS A 180 -20.19 23.18 -9.93
C LYS A 180 -20.10 22.22 -8.74
N ASP A 181 -19.78 20.95 -9.00
CA ASP A 181 -19.61 19.94 -7.95
C ASP A 181 -18.53 20.33 -6.95
N ARG A 182 -17.46 20.98 -7.42
CA ARG A 182 -16.37 21.48 -6.57
C ARG A 182 -16.81 22.64 -5.69
N GLU A 183 -17.59 23.57 -6.22
CA GLU A 183 -18.15 24.69 -5.45
C GLU A 183 -19.13 24.19 -4.39
N GLU A 184 -20.02 23.26 -4.74
CA GLU A 184 -20.94 22.63 -3.78
C GLU A 184 -20.19 21.87 -2.68
N TYR A 185 -19.13 21.13 -3.05
CA TYR A 185 -18.30 20.46 -2.07
C TYR A 185 -17.61 21.44 -1.13
N ASN A 186 -17.12 22.57 -1.65
CA ASN A 186 -16.48 23.59 -0.81
C ASN A 186 -17.47 24.15 0.22
N LYS A 187 -18.72 24.46 -0.20
CA LYS A 187 -19.79 24.89 0.71
C LYS A 187 -20.12 23.83 1.77
N LYS A 188 -20.34 22.58 1.36
CA LYS A 188 -20.58 21.44 2.29
C LYS A 188 -19.41 21.22 3.25
N MET A 189 -18.18 21.45 2.80
CA MET A 189 -16.98 21.34 3.64
C MET A 189 -16.85 22.48 4.64
N GLU A 190 -17.30 23.70 4.30
CA GLU A 190 -17.37 24.84 5.23
C GLU A 190 -18.39 24.58 6.32
N GLU A 191 -19.59 24.12 5.96
CA GLU A 191 -20.62 23.69 6.91
C GLU A 191 -20.13 22.55 7.81
N TYR A 192 -19.51 21.52 7.23
CA TYR A 192 -18.94 20.40 8.00
C TYR A 192 -17.86 20.87 8.98
N LYS A 193 -17.00 21.82 8.59
CA LYS A 193 -15.99 22.39 9.49
C LYS A 193 -16.63 23.21 10.61
N LYS A 194 -17.68 23.98 10.31
CA LYS A 194 -18.44 24.77 11.28
C LYS A 194 -19.11 23.85 12.31
N ASN A 195 -19.89 22.87 11.86
CA ASN A 195 -20.57 21.92 12.75
C ASN A 195 -19.57 21.12 13.59
N LYS A 196 -18.43 20.73 13.02
CA LYS A 196 -17.38 20.03 13.76
C LYS A 196 -16.79 20.88 14.88
N LYS A 197 -16.61 22.19 14.65
CA LYS A 197 -16.14 23.13 15.66
C LYS A 197 -17.17 23.33 16.78
N GLU A 198 -18.44 23.51 16.41
CA GLU A 198 -19.54 23.66 17.37
C GLU A 198 -19.72 22.40 18.25
N THR A 199 -19.62 21.20 17.67
CA THR A 199 -19.66 19.94 18.46
C THR A 199 -18.47 19.76 19.40
N SER A 200 -17.31 20.38 19.12
CA SER A 200 -16.17 20.37 20.04
C SER A 200 -16.22 21.45 21.10
N GLU A 201 -16.95 22.55 20.87
CA GLU A 201 -17.15 23.64 21.84
C GLU A 201 -18.35 23.34 22.77
N SER A 202 -19.36 22.59 22.29
CA SER A 202 -20.53 22.18 23.10
C SER A 202 -20.24 21.02 24.07
N SER A 203 -19.13 20.29 23.93
CA SER A 203 -18.75 19.22 24.87
C SER A 203 -17.99 19.73 26.11
N ASP A 204 -17.68 21.03 26.18
CA ASP A 204 -16.98 21.64 27.31
C ASP A 204 -17.93 22.43 28.26
N THR A 205 -19.19 22.63 27.89
CA THR A 205 -20.14 23.48 28.65
C THR A 205 -21.30 22.72 29.30
N SER A 206 -21.27 21.39 29.33
CA SER A 206 -22.29 20.54 29.99
C SER A 206 -21.74 19.85 31.24
N ASP A 207 -21.02 20.58 32.09
CA ASP A 207 -20.75 20.23 33.51
C ASP A 207 -20.73 21.49 34.38
N SER A 208 -21.74 22.37 34.23
CA SER A 208 -21.99 23.43 35.23
C SER A 208 -23.39 24.00 35.08
N SER A 209 -24.39 23.31 35.63
CA SER A 209 -25.65 23.91 36.08
C SER A 209 -26.43 22.93 36.95
N ASP A 210 -25.93 22.70 38.16
CA ASP A 210 -26.80 22.41 39.30
C ASP A 210 -26.47 23.44 40.40
N THR A 211 -26.95 24.66 40.17
CA THR A 211 -27.03 25.71 41.19
C THR A 211 -28.49 25.81 41.62
N SER A 212 -28.90 24.85 42.45
CA SER A 212 -30.04 25.01 43.35
C SER A 212 -29.70 26.08 44.38
N SER A 213 -30.16 27.30 44.17
CA SER A 213 -30.19 28.37 45.19
C SER A 213 -31.64 28.79 45.39
N ASP A 214 -32.28 28.17 46.38
CA ASP A 214 -33.51 28.63 47.02
C ASP A 214 -33.35 30.09 47.47
N SER A 215 -34.30 30.96 47.11
CA SER A 215 -34.36 32.35 47.54
C SER A 215 -35.71 32.61 48.24
N ASP A 216 -35.65 32.46 49.56
CA ASP A 216 -36.20 33.27 50.66
C ASP A 216 -37.62 33.90 50.64
N SER A 217 -38.23 33.80 51.83
CA SER A 217 -39.13 34.75 52.51
C SER A 217 -40.65 34.72 52.27
N SER A 218 -41.31 33.99 53.17
CA SER A 218 -42.35 34.45 54.11
C SER A 218 -43.12 35.73 53.77
N THR A 219 -44.41 35.57 53.48
CA THR A 219 -45.43 36.61 53.65
C THR A 219 -46.31 36.27 54.85
N SER A 220 -46.36 37.20 55.80
CA SER A 220 -47.20 37.18 57.00
C SER A 220 -48.62 37.64 56.65
N THR A 221 -49.64 36.93 57.12
CA THR A 221 -51.04 37.40 57.18
C THR A 221 -51.78 36.63 58.29
N ASP A 222 -51.81 37.22 59.49
CA ASP A 222 -52.97 37.55 60.34
C ASP A 222 -52.51 37.64 61.82
#